data_AF-A0A329L5K0-F1
#
_entry.id   AF-A0A329L5K0-F1
#
_cell.length_a   1.000
_cell.length_b   1.000
_cell.length_c   1.000
_cell.angle_alpha   90.00
_cell.angle_beta   90.00
_cell.angle_gamma   90.00
#
_symmetry.space_group_name_H-M   'P 1'
#
loop_
_entity.id
_entity.type
_entity.pdbx_description
1 polymer ?
#
loop_
_entity_poly.entity_id
_entity_poly.type
_entity_poly.pdbx_seq_one_letter_code
_entity_poly.pdbx_strand_id
1 'polypeptide(L)'
;MRNWTRKAFSLAELRYSPVLLLSIVICVAAFYIDEHVNPGEQLWLAVTYYTSFSLAALWCGINYVGHIRMNNLYRKHADIGAYVEQLAMSAEDKTELRNFLEDFAADLEEQGRTREEAAKEVISQFQVREFLAMSKHTVPFETHGHHYLLGCGILLLGVCLTALAAGALWGLPSLVWLIISSVSGVYGVSLFGVYVLYKFLDRFIYNKLKKYFS
;
A
#
# COMPACT_ATOMS: atom_id res chain seq x y z
N MET A 1 -1.85 20.92 8.74
CA MET A 1 -1.16 20.02 9.71
C MET A 1 -2.02 18.86 10.21
N ARG A 2 -3.26 19.08 10.70
CA ARG A 2 -4.15 18.02 11.24
C ARG A 2 -4.43 16.83 10.31
N ASN A 3 -4.46 17.05 9.00
CA ASN A 3 -4.71 15.98 8.01
C ASN A 3 -3.45 15.14 7.69
N TRP A 4 -2.25 15.68 7.92
CA TRP A 4 -1.00 14.99 7.62
C TRP A 4 -0.60 14.03 8.74
N THR A 5 -0.74 14.47 10.00
CA THR A 5 -0.52 13.61 11.18
C THR A 5 -1.50 12.44 11.18
N ARG A 6 -2.78 12.67 10.88
CA ARG A 6 -3.77 11.58 10.78
C ARG A 6 -3.42 10.56 9.69
N LYS A 7 -2.85 10.98 8.55
CA LYS A 7 -2.40 10.08 7.48
C LYS A 7 -1.10 9.35 7.84
N ALA A 8 -0.17 10.02 8.50
CA ALA A 8 1.10 9.42 8.91
C ALA A 8 0.94 8.40 10.06
N PHE A 9 -0.02 8.59 10.96
CA PHE A 9 -0.24 7.70 12.13
C PHE A 9 -1.48 6.80 11.99
N SER A 10 -1.95 6.59 10.77
CA SER A 10 -3.09 5.69 10.51
C SER A 10 -2.65 4.22 10.55
N LEU A 11 -2.71 3.60 11.73
CA LEU A 11 -2.47 2.15 11.87
C LEU A 11 -3.53 1.31 11.13
N ALA A 12 -4.70 1.89 10.84
CA ALA A 12 -5.75 1.27 10.05
C ALA A 12 -5.37 1.06 8.58
N GLU A 13 -4.31 1.74 8.10
CA GLU A 13 -3.80 1.56 6.75
C GLU A 13 -2.86 0.36 6.62
N LEU A 14 -2.36 -0.25 7.70
CA LEU A 14 -1.59 -1.50 7.59
C LEU A 14 -2.49 -2.64 7.10
N ARG A 15 -2.15 -3.21 5.95
CA ARG A 15 -2.77 -4.45 5.48
C ARG A 15 -1.96 -5.65 5.96
N TYR A 16 -2.67 -6.72 6.32
CA TYR A 16 -2.06 -7.99 6.74
C TYR A 16 -1.12 -7.87 7.96
N SER A 17 -1.39 -6.95 8.88
CA SER A 17 -0.62 -6.72 10.13
C SER A 17 -0.29 -7.97 10.95
N PRO A 18 -1.13 -9.03 11.01
CA PRO A 18 -0.78 -10.25 11.74
C PRO A 18 0.50 -10.93 11.23
N VAL A 19 0.83 -10.85 9.94
CA VAL A 19 2.05 -11.44 9.38
C VAL A 19 3.29 -10.68 9.88
N LEU A 20 3.20 -9.35 9.93
CA LEU A 20 4.27 -8.51 10.48
C LEU A 20 4.45 -8.77 11.99
N LEU A 21 3.36 -8.87 12.74
CA LEU A 21 3.41 -9.18 14.17
C LEU A 21 4.04 -10.55 14.44
N LEU A 22 3.67 -11.57 13.65
CA LEU A 22 4.28 -12.89 13.76
C LEU A 22 5.79 -12.85 13.50
N SER A 23 6.21 -12.11 12.47
CA SER A 23 7.62 -11.89 12.15
C SER A 23 8.38 -11.25 13.33
N ILE A 24 7.81 -10.21 13.96
CA ILE A 24 8.39 -9.54 15.14
C ILE A 24 8.49 -10.51 16.33
N VAL A 25 7.44 -11.29 16.61
CA VAL A 25 7.44 -12.26 17.73
C VAL A 25 8.53 -13.30 17.54
N ILE A 26 8.71 -13.84 16.33
CA ILE A 26 9.78 -14.79 16.02
C ILE A 26 11.16 -14.13 16.21
N CYS A 27 11.31 -12.86 15.81
CA CYS A 27 12.57 -12.11 15.99
C CYS A 27 12.91 -11.94 17.48
N VAL A 28 11.93 -11.55 18.29
CA VAL A 28 12.06 -11.41 19.75
C VAL A 28 12.44 -12.75 20.39
N ALA A 29 11.77 -13.83 20.00
CA ALA A 29 12.06 -15.17 20.52
C ALA A 29 13.48 -15.62 20.12
N ALA A 30 13.89 -15.40 18.87
CA ALA A 30 15.25 -15.71 18.40
C ALA A 30 16.31 -14.95 19.20
N PHE A 31 16.13 -13.65 19.38
CA PHE A 31 17.06 -12.81 20.15
C PHE A 31 17.12 -13.22 21.63
N TYR A 32 15.97 -13.55 22.22
CA TYR A 32 15.91 -14.05 23.59
C TYR A 32 16.68 -15.37 23.76
N ILE A 33 16.52 -16.31 22.81
CA ILE A 33 17.23 -17.60 22.83
C ILE A 33 18.73 -17.39 22.64
N ASP A 34 19.13 -16.53 21.70
CA ASP A 34 20.53 -16.19 21.41
C ASP A 34 21.28 -15.71 22.66
N GLU A 35 20.69 -14.76 23.38
CA GLU A 35 21.30 -14.12 24.53
C GLU A 35 21.25 -15.02 25.79
N HIS A 36 20.25 -15.89 25.93
CA HIS A 36 20.06 -16.69 27.15
C HIS A 36 20.64 -18.10 27.08
N VAL A 37 20.68 -18.68 25.89
CA VAL A 37 21.05 -20.08 25.66
C VAL A 37 22.16 -20.07 24.63
N ASN A 38 23.37 -19.66 25.02
CA ASN A 38 24.57 -19.59 24.18
C ASN A 38 24.62 -20.78 23.21
N PRO A 39 24.12 -20.63 21.97
CA PRO A 39 23.61 -21.79 21.26
C PRO A 39 24.78 -22.46 20.55
N GLY A 40 25.12 -23.67 21.01
CA GLY A 40 26.10 -24.53 20.33
C GLY A 40 25.72 -24.84 18.88
N GLU A 41 24.44 -24.65 18.51
CA GLU A 41 23.90 -24.86 17.17
C GLU A 41 23.49 -23.53 16.52
N GLN A 42 24.49 -22.80 15.99
CA GLN A 42 24.28 -21.52 15.29
C GLN A 42 23.37 -21.62 14.05
N LEU A 43 23.24 -22.81 13.46
CA LEU A 43 22.41 -23.04 12.27
C LEU A 43 20.91 -22.80 12.56
N TRP A 44 20.37 -23.34 13.65
CA TRP A 44 18.94 -23.18 13.96
C TRP A 44 18.57 -21.75 14.32
N LEU A 45 19.48 -21.07 15.02
CA LEU A 45 19.32 -19.65 15.33
C LEU A 45 19.28 -18.81 14.05
N ALA A 46 20.21 -19.05 13.13
CA ALA A 46 20.23 -18.39 11.83
C ALA A 46 18.94 -18.65 11.03
N VAL A 47 18.48 -19.91 10.96
CA VAL A 47 17.21 -20.28 10.32
C VAL A 47 16.03 -19.51 10.91
N THR A 48 16.00 -19.33 12.23
CA THR A 48 14.93 -18.60 12.92
C THR A 48 14.94 -17.12 12.57
N TYR A 49 16.11 -16.48 12.56
CA TYR A 49 16.26 -15.09 12.09
C TYR A 49 15.88 -14.93 10.62
N TYR A 50 16.36 -15.81 9.73
CA TYR A 50 15.98 -15.77 8.31
C TYR A 50 14.48 -15.97 8.11
N THR A 51 13.84 -16.83 8.90
CA THR A 51 12.39 -17.05 8.86
C THR A 51 11.63 -15.79 9.26
N SER A 52 12.06 -15.14 10.35
CA SER A 52 11.50 -13.85 10.77
C SER A 52 11.61 -12.81 9.66
N PHE A 53 12.80 -12.59 9.11
CA PHE A 53 13.00 -11.59 8.05
C PHE A 53 12.27 -11.94 6.74
N SER A 54 12.17 -13.22 6.39
CA SER A 54 11.41 -13.67 5.22
C SER A 54 9.92 -13.40 5.37
N LEU A 55 9.36 -13.59 6.58
CA LEU A 55 7.97 -13.21 6.87
C LEU A 55 7.75 -11.70 6.79
N ALA A 56 8.71 -10.88 7.27
CA ALA A 56 8.64 -9.44 7.11
C ALA A 56 8.69 -9.04 5.63
N ALA A 57 9.56 -9.65 4.84
CA ALA A 57 9.67 -9.40 3.40
C ALA A 57 8.38 -9.82 2.66
N LEU A 58 7.81 -10.97 3.01
CA LEU A 58 6.53 -11.43 2.49
C LEU A 58 5.42 -10.44 2.83
N TRP A 59 5.36 -9.98 4.09
CA TRP A 59 4.44 -8.93 4.51
C TRP A 59 4.59 -7.67 3.66
N CYS A 60 5.82 -7.23 3.36
CA CYS A 60 6.06 -6.07 2.49
C CYS A 60 5.46 -6.27 1.10
N GLY A 61 5.57 -7.45 0.50
CA GLY A 61 4.99 -7.76 -0.80
C GLY A 61 3.46 -7.70 -0.79
N ILE A 62 2.82 -8.44 0.11
CA ILE A 62 1.35 -8.52 0.19
C ILE A 62 0.72 -7.19 0.61
N ASN A 63 1.40 -6.44 1.49
CA ASN A 63 0.96 -5.12 1.92
C ASN A 63 1.00 -4.13 0.74
N TYR A 64 2.07 -4.15 -0.07
CA TYR A 64 2.16 -3.31 -1.28
C TYR A 64 1.04 -3.62 -2.26
N VAL A 65 0.88 -4.88 -2.65
CA VAL A 65 -0.19 -5.32 -3.57
C VAL A 65 -1.57 -4.97 -3.03
N GLY A 66 -1.77 -5.12 -1.72
CA GLY A 66 -3.01 -4.71 -1.06
C GLY A 66 -3.33 -3.22 -1.22
N HIS A 67 -2.34 -2.35 -1.39
CA HIS A 67 -2.55 -0.92 -1.58
C HIS A 67 -2.69 -0.49 -3.04
N ILE A 68 -2.32 -1.35 -3.99
CA ILE A 68 -2.57 -1.08 -5.42
C ILE A 68 -4.08 -1.12 -5.63
N ARG A 69 -4.68 0.06 -5.83
CA ARG A 69 -6.07 0.18 -6.27
C ARG A 69 -6.09 0.59 -7.73
N MET A 70 -6.85 -0.16 -8.53
CA MET A 70 -7.21 0.28 -9.86
C MET A 70 -8.07 1.55 -9.71
N ASN A 71 -7.71 2.61 -10.43
CA ASN A 71 -8.44 3.87 -10.38
C ASN A 71 -9.93 3.60 -10.70
N ASN A 72 -10.83 4.25 -9.95
CA ASN A 72 -12.28 4.03 -10.06
C ASN A 72 -12.80 4.24 -11.48
N LEU A 73 -12.13 5.09 -12.26
CA LEU A 73 -12.39 5.34 -13.68
C LEU A 73 -12.32 4.07 -14.56
N TYR A 74 -11.61 3.03 -14.11
CA TYR A 74 -11.40 1.76 -14.85
C TYR A 74 -12.09 0.55 -14.23
N ARG A 75 -12.91 0.72 -13.18
CA ARG A 75 -13.74 -0.41 -12.71
C ARG A 75 -14.76 -0.76 -13.81
N LYS A 76 -15.25 -2.01 -13.80
CA LYS A 76 -16.31 -2.42 -14.71
C LYS A 76 -17.63 -1.86 -14.19
N HIS A 77 -18.30 -1.04 -14.98
CA HIS A 77 -19.61 -0.49 -14.66
C HIS A 77 -20.61 -1.02 -15.68
N ALA A 78 -21.75 -1.49 -15.19
CA ALA A 78 -22.85 -1.93 -16.04
C ALA A 78 -23.80 -0.78 -16.39
N ASP A 79 -23.66 0.37 -15.74
CA ASP A 79 -24.57 1.49 -15.81
C ASP A 79 -23.79 2.80 -16.01
N ILE A 80 -24.25 3.60 -16.97
CA ILE A 80 -23.64 4.87 -17.38
C ILE A 80 -23.76 5.92 -16.26
N GLY A 81 -24.91 5.99 -15.59
CA GLY A 81 -25.11 6.92 -14.47
C GLY A 81 -24.17 6.60 -13.31
N ALA A 82 -24.04 5.32 -12.95
CA ALA A 82 -23.12 4.86 -11.91
C ALA A 82 -21.64 5.12 -12.29
N TYR A 83 -21.30 5.09 -13.57
CA TYR A 83 -19.97 5.41 -14.09
C TYR A 83 -19.66 6.91 -13.95
N VAL A 84 -20.56 7.77 -14.45
CA VAL A 84 -20.36 9.22 -14.46
C VAL A 84 -20.37 9.82 -13.04
N GLU A 85 -21.17 9.29 -12.13
CA GLU A 85 -21.18 9.76 -10.74
C GLU A 85 -19.83 9.59 -10.04
N GLN A 86 -19.04 8.58 -10.42
CA GLN A 86 -17.72 8.31 -9.83
C GLN A 86 -16.60 9.19 -10.39
N LEU A 87 -16.86 9.94 -11.46
CA LEU A 87 -15.87 10.85 -12.06
C LEU A 87 -15.71 12.12 -11.21
N ALA A 88 -14.47 12.60 -11.08
CA ALA A 88 -14.14 13.81 -10.33
C ALA A 88 -14.30 15.06 -11.21
N MET A 89 -15.54 15.45 -11.49
CA MET A 89 -15.92 16.57 -12.37
C MET A 89 -17.09 17.35 -11.77
N SER A 90 -17.37 18.55 -12.30
CA SER A 90 -18.47 19.39 -11.79
C SER A 90 -19.82 18.72 -12.06
N ALA A 91 -20.85 19.09 -11.30
CA ALA A 91 -22.18 18.49 -11.47
C ALA A 91 -22.75 18.74 -12.88
N GLU A 92 -22.41 19.89 -13.48
CA GLU A 92 -22.80 20.27 -14.83
C GLU A 92 -22.10 19.40 -15.87
N ASP A 93 -20.77 19.23 -15.75
CA ASP A 93 -19.98 18.35 -16.64
C ASP A 93 -20.46 16.88 -16.56
N LYS A 94 -20.87 16.42 -15.37
CA LYS A 94 -21.45 15.08 -15.18
C LYS A 94 -22.74 14.93 -15.97
N THR A 95 -23.63 15.92 -15.91
CA THR A 95 -24.90 15.86 -16.64
C THR A 95 -24.65 15.85 -18.14
N GLU A 96 -23.73 16.67 -18.63
CA GLU A 96 -23.38 16.71 -20.05
C GLU A 96 -22.78 15.37 -20.53
N LEU A 97 -21.79 14.85 -19.79
CA LEU A 97 -21.15 13.57 -20.13
C LEU A 97 -22.15 12.41 -20.06
N ARG A 98 -23.04 12.40 -19.07
CA ARG A 98 -24.07 11.38 -18.95
C ARG A 98 -24.99 11.39 -20.17
N ASN A 99 -25.48 12.55 -20.57
CA ASN A 99 -26.36 12.68 -21.74
C ASN A 99 -25.63 12.21 -23.01
N PHE A 100 -24.37 12.60 -23.20
CA PHE A 100 -23.57 12.14 -24.33
C PHE A 100 -23.42 10.61 -24.39
N LEU A 101 -23.15 9.97 -23.25
CA LEU A 101 -23.00 8.52 -23.18
C LEU A 101 -24.35 7.79 -23.34
N GLU A 102 -25.44 8.35 -22.81
CA GLU A 102 -26.80 7.81 -22.97
C GLU A 102 -27.27 7.90 -24.43
N ASP A 103 -27.00 9.01 -25.12
CA ASP A 103 -27.29 9.18 -26.55
C ASP A 103 -26.51 8.16 -27.40
N PHE A 104 -25.22 7.98 -27.11
CA PHE A 104 -24.39 7.01 -27.82
C PHE A 104 -24.79 5.55 -27.54
N ALA A 105 -25.35 5.27 -26.34
CA ALA A 105 -25.89 3.96 -26.02
C ALA A 105 -27.22 3.71 -26.75
N ALA A 106 -28.07 4.72 -26.88
CA ALA A 106 -29.31 4.64 -27.64
C ALA A 106 -29.04 4.28 -29.12
N ASP A 107 -28.02 4.86 -29.74
CA ASP A 107 -27.59 4.51 -31.11
C ASP A 107 -27.20 3.02 -31.25
N LEU A 108 -26.60 2.43 -30.21
CA LEU A 108 -26.23 1.01 -30.21
C LEU A 108 -27.42 0.10 -29.93
N GLU A 109 -28.39 0.54 -29.12
CA GLU A 109 -29.66 -0.14 -28.92
C GLU A 109 -30.47 -0.21 -30.22
N GLU A 110 -30.49 0.88 -31.00
CA GLU A 110 -31.10 0.90 -32.35
C GLU A 110 -30.42 -0.07 -33.33
N GLN A 111 -29.13 -0.35 -33.13
CA GLN A 111 -28.38 -1.36 -33.89
C GLN A 111 -28.61 -2.81 -33.41
N GLY A 112 -29.56 -3.02 -32.50
CA GLY A 112 -29.98 -4.33 -32.01
C GLY A 112 -29.19 -4.87 -30.83
N ARG A 113 -28.39 -4.03 -30.15
CA ARG A 113 -27.75 -4.40 -28.88
C ARG A 113 -28.74 -4.29 -27.73
N THR A 114 -28.54 -5.12 -26.70
CA THR A 114 -29.27 -4.94 -25.45
C THR A 114 -28.74 -3.70 -24.72
N ARG A 115 -29.60 -3.02 -23.95
CA ARG A 115 -29.24 -1.84 -23.14
C ARG A 115 -28.00 -2.06 -22.26
N GLU A 116 -27.84 -3.25 -21.70
CA GLU A 116 -26.68 -3.58 -20.86
C GLU A 116 -25.39 -3.75 -21.68
N GLU A 117 -25.48 -4.32 -22.89
CA GLU A 117 -24.34 -4.45 -23.80
C GLU A 117 -23.95 -3.09 -24.39
N ALA A 118 -24.93 -2.29 -24.79
CA ALA A 118 -24.72 -0.93 -25.27
C ALA A 118 -24.02 -0.07 -24.21
N ALA A 119 -24.52 -0.07 -22.98
CA ALA A 119 -23.89 0.66 -21.88
C ALA A 119 -22.44 0.21 -21.61
N LYS A 120 -22.18 -1.10 -21.58
CA LYS A 120 -20.81 -1.63 -21.41
C LYS A 120 -19.89 -1.24 -22.55
N GLU A 121 -20.36 -1.29 -23.78
CA GLU A 121 -19.58 -0.97 -24.97
C GLU A 121 -19.24 0.53 -25.02
N VAL A 122 -20.22 1.40 -24.73
CA VAL A 122 -20.01 2.86 -24.66
C VAL A 122 -19.01 3.22 -23.57
N ILE A 123 -19.16 2.66 -22.36
CA ILE A 123 -18.24 2.91 -21.24
C ILE A 123 -16.84 2.41 -21.61
N SER A 124 -16.72 1.22 -22.22
CA SER A 124 -15.46 0.66 -22.72
C SER A 124 -14.78 1.58 -23.73
N GLN A 125 -15.50 2.01 -24.76
CA GLN A 125 -14.96 2.87 -25.81
C GLN A 125 -14.59 4.26 -25.28
N PHE A 126 -15.40 4.81 -24.39
CA PHE A 126 -15.10 6.08 -23.71
C PHE A 126 -13.88 5.94 -22.81
N GLN A 127 -13.80 4.90 -21.96
CA GLN A 127 -12.62 4.61 -21.14
C GLN A 127 -11.36 4.46 -22.00
N VAL A 128 -11.42 3.77 -23.14
CA VAL A 128 -10.27 3.63 -24.05
C VAL A 128 -9.88 4.97 -24.67
N ARG A 129 -10.84 5.77 -25.14
CA ARG A 129 -10.57 7.10 -25.72
C ARG A 129 -10.02 8.08 -24.69
N GLU A 130 -10.64 8.13 -23.51
CA GLU A 130 -10.21 8.96 -22.40
C GLU A 130 -8.86 8.50 -21.86
N PHE A 131 -8.60 7.20 -21.78
CA PHE A 131 -7.30 6.62 -21.44
C PHE A 131 -6.20 7.02 -22.43
N LEU A 132 -6.48 6.95 -23.73
CA LEU A 132 -5.53 7.36 -24.77
C LEU A 132 -5.28 8.87 -24.75
N ALA A 133 -6.33 9.68 -24.55
CA ALA A 133 -6.26 11.14 -24.48
C ALA A 133 -5.61 11.66 -23.19
N MET A 134 -5.86 11.00 -22.05
CA MET A 134 -5.37 11.36 -20.72
C MET A 134 -4.10 10.64 -20.28
N SER A 135 -3.52 9.76 -21.11
CA SER A 135 -2.23 9.08 -20.86
C SER A 135 -1.07 10.05 -20.49
N LYS A 136 -1.26 11.35 -20.71
CA LYS A 136 -0.35 12.43 -20.29
C LYS A 136 -0.53 12.89 -18.84
N HIS A 137 -1.70 12.73 -18.20
CA HIS A 137 -2.03 13.39 -16.93
C HIS A 137 -2.72 12.54 -15.85
N THR A 138 -3.25 11.34 -16.15
CA THR A 138 -4.03 10.57 -15.16
C THR A 138 -3.48 9.16 -15.00
N VAL A 139 -3.02 8.83 -13.78
CA VAL A 139 -2.40 7.53 -13.48
C VAL A 139 -3.50 6.46 -13.34
N PRO A 140 -3.38 5.30 -14.02
CA PRO A 140 -4.40 4.24 -13.96
C PRO A 140 -4.48 3.54 -12.60
N PHE A 141 -3.49 3.74 -11.74
CA PHE A 141 -3.44 3.25 -10.37
C PHE A 141 -3.36 4.44 -9.41
N GLU A 142 -4.27 4.46 -8.45
CA GLU A 142 -4.14 5.36 -7.29
C GLU A 142 -3.18 4.69 -6.30
N THR A 143 -1.92 5.10 -6.30
CA THR A 143 -0.98 4.68 -5.25
C THR A 143 -1.26 5.53 -4.02
N HIS A 144 -1.89 4.92 -3.02
CA HIS A 144 -2.15 5.58 -1.75
C HIS A 144 -0.79 5.99 -1.14
N GLY A 145 -0.64 7.25 -0.73
CA GLY A 145 0.61 7.70 -0.12
C GLY A 145 0.93 6.86 1.12
N HIS A 146 1.95 6.00 1.03
CA HIS A 146 2.38 5.05 2.08
C HIS A 146 3.00 5.73 3.33
N HIS A 147 2.52 6.93 3.67
CA HIS A 147 3.03 7.74 4.78
C HIS A 147 2.82 7.09 6.14
N TYR A 148 1.90 6.12 6.27
CA TYR A 148 1.74 5.34 7.49
C TYR A 148 3.01 4.55 7.86
N LEU A 149 3.81 4.12 6.88
CA LEU A 149 5.08 3.43 7.12
C LEU A 149 6.08 4.36 7.81
N LEU A 150 6.09 5.65 7.45
CA LEU A 150 6.93 6.65 8.10
C LEU A 150 6.49 6.86 9.55
N GLY A 151 5.19 7.01 9.81
CA GLY A 151 4.73 7.18 11.20
C GLY A 151 4.99 5.95 12.05
N CYS A 152 4.78 4.75 11.52
CA CYS A 152 5.12 3.51 12.23
C CYS A 152 6.63 3.37 12.48
N GLY A 153 7.46 3.73 11.50
CA GLY A 153 8.91 3.78 11.64
C GLY A 153 9.34 4.77 12.73
N ILE A 154 8.77 5.98 12.75
CA ILE A 154 9.03 6.99 13.79
C ILE A 154 8.63 6.47 15.17
N LEU A 155 7.45 5.82 15.29
CA LEU A 155 7.00 5.25 16.57
C LEU A 155 7.97 4.18 17.07
N LEU A 156 8.38 3.24 16.21
CA LEU A 156 9.33 2.19 16.59
C LEU A 156 10.71 2.75 16.95
N LEU A 157 11.22 3.74 16.21
CA LEU A 157 12.45 4.42 16.58
C LEU A 157 12.31 5.20 17.88
N GLY A 158 11.14 5.79 18.15
CA GLY A 158 10.82 6.41 19.44
C GLY A 158 10.92 5.40 20.58
N VAL A 159 10.34 4.21 20.41
CA VAL A 159 10.44 3.10 21.38
C VAL A 159 11.90 2.65 21.55
N CYS A 160 12.67 2.59 20.47
CA CYS A 160 14.10 2.27 20.53
C CYS A 160 14.85 3.28 21.41
N LEU A 161 14.68 4.58 21.14
CA LEU A 161 15.36 5.64 21.88
C LEU A 161 14.94 5.69 23.35
N THR A 162 13.65 5.48 23.66
CA THR A 162 13.19 5.45 25.05
C THR A 162 13.71 4.22 25.79
N ALA A 163 13.80 3.05 25.14
CA ALA A 163 14.39 1.85 25.72
C ALA A 163 15.90 2.01 25.98
N LEU A 164 16.63 2.66 25.08
CA LEU A 164 18.05 2.99 25.28
C LEU A 164 18.25 3.97 26.43
N ALA A 165 17.46 5.05 26.47
CA ALA A 165 17.50 6.03 27.56
C ALA A 165 17.13 5.40 28.91
N ALA A 166 16.12 4.52 28.94
CA ALA A 166 15.73 3.76 30.11
C ALA A 166 16.87 2.88 30.64
N GLY A 167 17.52 2.10 29.76
CA GLY A 167 18.66 1.26 30.12
C GLY A 167 19.84 2.07 30.67
N ALA A 168 20.10 3.24 30.08
CA ALA A 168 21.19 4.13 30.52
C ALA A 168 20.89 4.84 31.85
N LEU A 169 19.67 5.33 32.07
CA LEU A 169 19.29 6.11 33.26
C LEU A 169 19.10 5.24 34.51
N TRP A 170 18.58 4.02 34.35
CA TRP A 170 18.32 3.12 35.47
C TRP A 170 19.47 2.14 35.76
N GLY A 171 20.56 2.20 34.99
CA GLY A 171 21.81 1.46 35.27
C GLY A 171 21.68 -0.07 35.22
N LEU A 172 20.55 -0.59 34.74
CA LEU A 172 20.28 -2.02 34.61
C LEU A 172 20.27 -2.36 33.11
N PRO A 173 21.34 -2.95 32.56
CA PRO A 173 21.27 -3.60 31.26
C PRO A 173 20.40 -4.85 31.42
N SER A 174 19.08 -4.66 31.48
CA SER A 174 18.15 -5.77 31.42
C SER A 174 18.12 -6.25 29.97
N LEU A 175 18.27 -7.57 29.79
CA LEU A 175 18.14 -8.25 28.50
C LEU A 175 16.85 -7.83 27.76
N VAL A 176 15.79 -7.50 28.52
CA VAL A 176 14.53 -6.96 27.99
C VAL A 176 14.71 -5.61 27.29
N TRP A 177 15.46 -4.66 27.88
CA TRP A 177 15.71 -3.35 27.26
C TRP A 177 16.56 -3.48 25.98
N LEU A 178 17.51 -4.43 25.99
CA LEU A 178 18.34 -4.72 24.82
C LEU A 178 17.51 -5.30 23.66
N ILE A 179 16.62 -6.25 23.94
CA ILE A 179 15.71 -6.83 22.94
C ILE A 179 14.78 -5.75 22.38
N ILE A 180 14.13 -4.98 23.26
CA ILE A 180 13.17 -3.94 22.83
C ILE A 180 13.88 -2.93 21.94
N SER A 181 15.04 -2.40 22.36
CA SER A 181 15.78 -1.42 21.58
C SER A 181 16.27 -1.98 20.24
N SER A 182 16.80 -3.20 20.22
CA SER A 182 17.33 -3.83 19.00
C SER A 182 16.24 -4.14 17.99
N VAL A 183 15.17 -4.82 18.41
CA VAL A 183 14.06 -5.21 17.52
C VAL A 183 13.31 -3.98 17.03
N SER A 184 12.97 -3.03 17.91
CA SER A 184 12.30 -1.80 17.49
C SER A 184 13.17 -0.93 16.57
N GLY A 185 14.49 -0.89 16.79
CA GLY A 185 15.43 -0.21 15.91
C GLY A 185 15.46 -0.82 14.50
N VAL A 186 15.65 -2.14 14.40
CA VAL A 186 15.72 -2.86 13.12
C VAL A 186 14.42 -2.74 12.33
N TYR A 187 13.27 -3.00 12.95
CA TYR A 187 11.98 -2.87 12.28
C TYR A 187 11.63 -1.41 11.97
N GLY A 188 11.99 -0.47 12.85
CA GLY A 188 11.81 0.96 12.64
C GLY A 188 12.53 1.44 11.38
N VAL A 189 13.84 1.17 11.28
CA VAL A 189 14.65 1.50 10.08
C VAL A 189 14.12 0.77 8.85
N SER A 190 13.77 -0.50 8.98
CA SER A 190 13.26 -1.30 7.85
C SER A 190 11.97 -0.71 7.26
N LEU A 191 11.05 -0.17 8.07
CA LEU A 191 9.84 0.48 7.57
C LEU A 191 10.13 1.73 6.72
N PHE A 192 11.18 2.50 7.04
CA PHE A 192 11.65 3.58 6.16
C PHE A 192 12.20 3.04 4.84
N GLY A 193 12.97 1.95 4.91
CA GLY A 193 13.46 1.24 3.71
C GLY A 193 12.29 0.79 2.81
N VAL A 194 11.25 0.20 3.40
CA VAL A 194 10.04 -0.23 2.69
C VAL A 194 9.30 0.96 2.07
N TYR A 195 9.21 2.10 2.77
CA TYR A 195 8.64 3.32 2.20
C TYR A 195 9.38 3.79 0.94
N VAL A 196 10.72 3.80 0.99
CA VAL A 196 11.54 4.17 -0.17
C VAL A 196 11.36 3.15 -1.30
N LEU A 197 11.35 1.85 -0.97
CA LEU A 197 11.14 0.77 -1.93
C LEU A 197 9.78 0.90 -2.63
N TYR A 198 8.71 1.16 -1.88
CA TYR A 198 7.37 1.36 -2.45
C TYR A 198 7.33 2.55 -3.41
N LYS A 199 7.96 3.68 -3.05
CA LYS A 199 8.08 4.81 -3.98
C LYS A 199 8.85 4.47 -5.24
N PHE A 200 9.89 3.64 -5.13
CA PHE A 200 10.64 3.18 -6.29
C PHE A 200 9.77 2.29 -7.18
N LEU A 201 9.03 1.34 -6.60
CA LEU A 201 8.09 0.48 -7.31
C LEU A 201 6.99 1.28 -8.01
N ASP A 202 6.39 2.25 -7.33
CA ASP A 202 5.38 3.14 -7.91
C ASP A 202 5.91 3.86 -9.16
N ARG A 203 7.12 4.42 -9.07
CA ARG A 203 7.78 5.10 -10.18
C ARG A 203 8.14 4.14 -11.31
N PHE A 204 8.57 2.93 -10.99
CA PHE A 204 8.89 1.89 -11.98
C PHE A 204 7.64 1.45 -12.75
N ILE A 205 6.55 1.15 -12.04
CA ILE A 205 5.27 0.78 -12.63
C ILE A 205 4.76 1.92 -13.52
N TYR A 206 4.78 3.16 -13.01
CA TYR A 206 4.38 4.33 -13.77
C TYR A 206 5.17 4.49 -15.09
N ASN A 207 6.50 4.39 -15.03
CA ASN A 207 7.36 4.51 -16.21
C ASN A 207 7.13 3.38 -17.21
N LYS A 208 6.91 2.15 -16.74
CA LYS A 208 6.62 0.99 -17.60
C LYS A 208 5.31 1.15 -18.34
N LEU A 209 4.26 1.58 -17.64
CA LEU A 209 2.96 1.87 -18.25
C LEU A 209 3.11 2.99 -19.29
N LYS A 210 3.74 4.11 -18.92
CA LYS A 210 3.96 5.21 -19.86
C LYS A 210 4.69 4.80 -21.14
N LYS A 211 5.69 3.92 -21.05
CA LYS A 211 6.42 3.41 -22.22
C LYS A 211 5.59 2.47 -23.08
N TYR A 212 4.68 1.69 -22.49
CA TYR A 212 3.83 0.78 -23.24
C TYR A 212 2.73 1.50 -24.04
N PHE A 213 2.32 2.68 -23.58
CA PHE A 213 1.26 3.50 -24.20
C PHE A 213 1.78 4.70 -25.01
N SER A 214 3.09 4.83 -25.20
CA SER A 214 3.74 5.81 -26.07
C SER A 214 4.26 5.13 -27.33
#